data_AF-A0A7V2HXY5-F1
#
_entry.id   AF-A0A7V2HXY5-F1
#
_cell.length_a   1.000
_cell.length_b   1.000
_cell.length_c   1.000
_cell.angle_alpha   90.00
_cell.angle_beta   90.00
_cell.angle_gamma   90.00
#
_symmetry.space_group_name_H-M   'P 1'
#
loop_
_entity.id
_entity.type
_entity.pdbx_description
1 polymer ?
#
loop_
_entity_poly.entity_id
_entity_poly.type
_entity_poly.pdbx_seq_one_letter_code
_entity_poly.pdbx_strand_id
1 'polypeptide(L)'
;MIFLFTFGFEKNDKWLSNDKFKHFFVSYIIYSVSREITNKEKSATIAFSIGISKEIYDGFKKEKFSYKDLVYDVLGISFGLILLK
;
A
#
# COMPACT_ATOMS: atom_id res chain seq x y z
N MET A 1 18.62 26.84 1.69
CA MET A 1 18.95 25.40 1.70
C MET A 1 17.74 24.65 1.19
N ILE A 2 17.62 24.49 -0.12
CA ILE A 2 16.55 23.67 -0.73
C ILE A 2 16.93 22.23 -0.42
N PHE A 3 16.18 21.57 0.45
CA PHE A 3 16.32 20.14 0.71
C PHE A 3 16.11 19.41 -0.62
N LEU A 4 17.21 19.07 -1.31
CA LEU A 4 17.22 18.09 -2.38
C LEU A 4 16.96 16.73 -1.73
N PHE A 5 15.68 16.44 -1.48
CA PHE A 5 15.26 15.10 -1.07
C PHE A 5 15.42 14.18 -2.28
N THR A 6 16.46 13.36 -2.27
CA THR A 6 16.60 12.25 -3.20
C THR A 6 15.53 11.21 -2.89
N PHE A 7 14.50 11.14 -3.73
CA PHE A 7 13.49 10.09 -3.65
C PHE A 7 14.09 8.80 -4.23
N GLY A 8 14.33 7.81 -3.37
CA GLY A 8 14.97 6.56 -3.79
C GLY A 8 13.97 5.49 -4.21
N PHE A 9 14.25 4.83 -5.33
CA PHE A 9 13.44 3.75 -5.89
C PHE A 9 14.13 2.39 -5.70
N GLU A 10 13.37 1.36 -5.37
CA GLU A 10 13.91 0.00 -5.27
C GLU A 10 14.11 -0.61 -6.66
N LYS A 11 15.37 -0.69 -7.12
CA LYS A 11 15.73 -1.17 -8.48
C LYS A 11 15.52 -2.67 -8.70
N ASN A 12 15.67 -3.49 -7.66
CA ASN A 12 15.66 -4.96 -7.74
C ASN A 12 14.43 -5.59 -7.08
N ASP A 13 13.31 -4.87 -7.10
CA ASP A 13 12.09 -5.36 -6.48
C ASP A 13 11.47 -6.52 -7.29
N LYS A 14 11.13 -7.62 -6.60
CA LYS A 14 10.55 -8.82 -7.22
C LYS A 14 9.03 -8.78 -7.13
N TRP A 15 8.37 -9.16 -8.22
CA TRP A 15 6.90 -9.28 -8.25
C TRP A 15 6.40 -10.35 -7.27
N LEU A 16 7.09 -11.48 -7.15
CA LEU A 16 6.74 -12.55 -6.22
C LEU A 16 7.74 -12.57 -5.07
N SER A 17 7.39 -11.92 -3.97
CA SER A 17 8.20 -11.89 -2.76
C SER A 17 7.31 -11.87 -1.51
N ASN A 18 7.88 -12.29 -0.36
CA ASN A 18 7.19 -12.23 0.93
C ASN A 18 6.76 -10.81 1.31
N ASP A 19 7.45 -9.81 0.78
CA ASP A 19 7.11 -8.41 0.96
C ASP A 19 5.79 -8.06 0.25
N LYS A 20 5.61 -8.51 -1.00
CA LYS A 20 4.35 -8.31 -1.76
C LYS A 20 3.16 -9.00 -1.13
N PHE A 21 3.37 -10.19 -0.55
CA PHE A 21 2.32 -10.86 0.23
C PHE A 21 1.91 -10.03 1.45
N LYS A 22 2.85 -9.40 2.15
CA LYS A 22 2.51 -8.53 3.29
C LYS A 22 1.68 -7.33 2.85
N HIS A 23 2.07 -6.64 1.77
CA HIS A 23 1.31 -5.53 1.22
C HIS A 23 -0.15 -5.91 0.92
N PHE A 24 -0.32 -7.01 0.19
CA PHE A 24 -1.64 -7.56 -0.11
C PHE A 24 -2.48 -7.80 1.15
N PHE A 25 -1.96 -8.56 2.12
CA PHE A 25 -2.73 -8.94 3.30
C PHE A 25 -2.97 -7.76 4.24
N VAL A 26 -1.99 -6.87 4.43
CA VAL A 26 -2.14 -5.67 5.26
C VAL A 26 -3.22 -4.76 4.66
N SER A 27 -3.18 -4.51 3.36
CA SER A 27 -4.18 -3.69 2.68
C SER A 27 -5.58 -4.31 2.70
N TYR A 28 -5.67 -5.64 2.55
CA TYR A 28 -6.92 -6.37 2.76
C TYR A 28 -7.46 -6.24 4.19
N ILE A 29 -6.61 -6.39 5.21
CA ILE A 29 -7.01 -6.29 6.63
C ILE A 29 -7.44 -4.87 6.96
N ILE A 30 -6.68 -3.85 6.54
CA ILE A 30 -7.02 -2.45 6.76
C ILE A 30 -8.37 -2.13 6.10
N TYR A 31 -8.58 -2.57 4.86
CA TYR A 31 -9.87 -2.41 4.20
C TYR A 31 -10.99 -3.09 5.00
N SER A 32 -10.80 -4.33 5.42
CA SER A 32 -11.80 -5.14 6.13
C SER A 32 -12.19 -4.52 7.48
N VAL A 33 -11.21 -4.13 8.29
CA VAL A 33 -11.45 -3.43 9.56
C VAL A 33 -12.11 -2.08 9.32
N SER A 34 -11.68 -1.34 8.29
CA SER A 34 -12.31 -0.07 7.95
C SER A 34 -13.75 -0.25 7.49
N ARG A 35 -14.11 -1.39 6.85
CA ARG A 35 -15.50 -1.65 6.41
C ARG A 35 -16.47 -1.75 7.58
N GLU A 36 -16.03 -2.23 8.73
CA GLU A 36 -16.86 -2.31 9.95
C GLU A 36 -17.26 -0.93 10.50
N ILE A 37 -16.50 0.12 10.17
CA ILE A 37 -16.65 1.45 10.78
C ILE A 37 -17.16 2.49 9.77
N THR A 38 -16.98 2.27 8.47
CA THR A 38 -17.34 3.25 7.43
C THR A 38 -18.05 2.62 6.23
N ASN A 39 -18.09 3.30 5.08
CA ASN A 39 -18.65 2.79 3.82
C ASN A 39 -17.55 2.26 2.88
N LYS A 40 -17.93 1.55 1.81
CA LYS A 40 -16.98 0.91 0.89
C LYS A 40 -15.94 1.88 0.29
N GLU A 41 -16.37 3.08 -0.12
CA GLU A 41 -15.49 4.04 -0.77
C GLU A 41 -14.48 4.61 0.23
N LYS A 42 -14.95 4.96 1.43
CA LYS A 42 -14.09 5.47 2.50
C LYS A 42 -13.11 4.42 2.98
N SER A 43 -13.53 3.16 3.14
CA SER A 43 -12.63 2.07 3.54
C SER A 43 -11.51 1.83 2.52
N ALA A 44 -11.84 1.82 1.23
CA ALA A 44 -10.85 1.71 0.16
C ALA A 44 -9.90 2.91 0.14
N THR A 45 -10.43 4.12 0.32
CA THR A 45 -9.64 5.36 0.38
C THR A 45 -8.66 5.34 1.55
N ILE A 46 -9.11 4.90 2.74
CA ILE A 46 -8.27 4.78 3.94
C ILE A 46 -7.14 3.79 3.70
N ALA A 47 -7.46 2.57 3.24
CA ALA A 47 -6.47 1.54 2.98
C ALA A 47 -5.43 1.99 1.96
N PHE A 48 -5.88 2.58 0.85
CA PHE A 48 -4.98 3.07 -0.20
C PHE A 48 -4.13 4.24 0.27
N SER A 49 -4.69 5.17 1.05
CA SER A 49 -3.94 6.31 1.61
C SER A 49 -2.82 5.86 2.55
N ILE A 50 -3.07 4.81 3.34
CA ILE A 50 -2.06 4.21 4.22
C ILE A 50 -0.95 3.55 3.39
N GLY A 51 -1.31 2.77 2.35
CA GLY A 51 -0.34 2.15 1.44
C GLY A 51 0.56 3.18 0.74
N ILE A 52 -0.03 4.23 0.15
CA ILE A 52 0.72 5.36 -0.44
C ILE A 52 1.63 6.01 0.59
N SER A 53 1.12 6.32 1.78
CA SER A 53 1.91 7.00 2.82
C SER A 53 3.10 6.16 3.25
N LYS A 54 2.95 4.83 3.32
CA LYS A 54 4.00 3.88 3.65
C LYS A 54 5.08 3.83 2.56
N GLU A 55 4.69 3.79 1.29
CA GLU A 55 5.66 3.82 0.17
C GLU A 55 6.40 5.16 0.06
N ILE A 56 5.69 6.28 0.24
CA ILE A 56 6.32 7.61 0.31
C ILE A 56 7.34 7.65 1.46
N TYR A 57 6.97 7.15 2.64
CA TYR A 57 7.86 7.07 3.78
C TYR A 57 9.10 6.21 3.49
N ASP A 58 8.93 5.05 2.86
CA ASP A 58 10.03 4.15 2.50
C ASP A 58 10.93 4.76 1.41
N GLY A 59 10.37 5.50 0.45
CA GLY A 59 11.12 6.27 -0.54
C GLY A 59 12.00 7.36 0.06
N PHE A 60 11.50 8.05 1.09
CA PHE A 60 12.27 9.09 1.80
C PHE A 60 13.27 8.53 2.81
N LYS A 61 12.89 7.47 3.54
CA LYS A 61 13.68 6.99 4.69
C LYS A 61 14.64 5.87 4.34
N LYS A 62 14.26 5.02 3.39
CA LYS A 62 14.98 3.78 3.06
C LYS A 62 15.45 3.73 1.60
N GLU A 63 15.13 4.73 0.79
CA GLU A 63 15.38 4.75 -0.66
C GLU A 63 14.74 3.56 -1.39
N LYS A 64 13.59 3.10 -0.90
CA LYS A 64 12.94 1.85 -1.32
C LYS A 64 11.49 2.04 -1.76
N PHE A 65 11.20 3.12 -2.46
CA PHE A 65 9.87 3.25 -3.06
C PHE A 65 9.68 2.14 -4.10
N SER A 66 8.57 1.39 -4.00
CA SER A 66 8.17 0.44 -5.02
C SER A 66 6.74 0.66 -5.47
N TYR A 67 6.58 0.92 -6.77
CA TYR A 67 5.25 0.93 -7.39
C TYR A 67 4.58 -0.45 -7.38
N LYS A 68 5.35 -1.54 -7.26
CA LYS A 68 4.80 -2.90 -7.23
C LYS A 68 4.08 -3.13 -5.91
N ASP A 69 4.58 -2.58 -4.81
CA ASP A 69 3.89 -2.61 -3.52
C ASP A 69 2.52 -1.95 -3.59
N LEU A 70 2.41 -0.80 -4.25
CA LEU A 70 1.12 -0.15 -4.50
C LEU A 70 0.16 -1.03 -5.32
N VAL A 71 0.67 -1.82 -6.28
CA VAL A 71 -0.16 -2.77 -7.03
C VAL A 71 -0.70 -3.86 -6.09
N TYR A 72 0.14 -4.41 -5.21
CA TYR A 72 -0.30 -5.42 -4.24
C TYR A 72 -1.27 -4.84 -3.19
N ASP A 73 -1.10 -3.58 -2.80
CA ASP A 73 -2.06 -2.87 -1.95
C ASP A 73 -3.44 -2.76 -2.63
N VAL A 74 -3.48 -2.35 -3.90
CA VAL A 74 -4.72 -2.28 -4.68
C VAL A 74 -5.35 -3.66 -4.85
N LEU A 75 -4.56 -4.71 -5.09
CA LEU A 75 -5.06 -6.08 -5.18
C LEU A 75 -5.68 -6.55 -3.85
N GLY A 76 -5.06 -6.23 -2.72
CA GLY A 76 -5.60 -6.55 -1.38
C GLY A 76 -6.91 -5.84 -1.10
N ILE A 77 -7.01 -4.55 -1.43
CA ILE A 77 -8.25 -3.77 -1.30
C ILE A 77 -9.34 -4.33 -2.22
N SER A 78 -8.99 -4.65 -3.47
CA SER A 78 -9.93 -5.23 -4.46
C SER A 78 -10.44 -6.59 -4.01
N PHE A 79 -9.58 -7.42 -3.43
CA PHE A 79 -9.96 -8.70 -2.85
C PHE A 79 -10.97 -8.51 -1.70
N GLY A 80 -10.72 -7.53 -0.83
CA GLY A 80 -11.67 -7.12 0.21
C GLY A 80 -13.01 -6.66 -0.35
N LEU A 81 -13.01 -5.83 -1.39
CA LEU A 81 -14.23 -5.36 -2.08
C LEU A 81 -15.06 -6.52 -2.66
N ILE A 82 -14.41 -7.56 -3.15
CA ILE A 82 -15.08 -8.73 -3.74
C ILE A 82 -15.68 -9.63 -2.64
N LEU A 83 -14.95 -9.85 -1.55
CA LEU A 83 -15.38 -10.76 -0.48
C LEU A 83 -16.37 -10.13 0.51
N LEU A 84 -16.16 -8.85 0.84
CA LEU A 84 -16.98 -8.10 1.78
C LEU A 84 -17.94 -7.21 0.98
N LYS A 85 -19.10 -7.78 0.67
CA LYS A 85 -20.15 -7.13 -0.11
C LYS A 85 -20.74 -5.91 0.61
#